data_AF-A0A814UUX9-F1
#
_entry.id   AF-A0A814UUX9-F1
#
_cell.length_a   1.000
_cell.length_b   1.000
_cell.length_c   1.000
_cell.angle_alpha   90.00
_cell.angle_beta   90.00
_cell.angle_gamma   90.00
#
_symmetry.space_group_name_H-M   'P 1'
#
loop_
_entity.id
_entity.type
_entity.pdbx_description
1 polymer ?
#
loop_
_entity_poly.entity_id
_entity_poly.type
_entity_poly.pdbx_seq_one_letter_code
_entity_poly.pdbx_strand_id
1 'polypeptide(L)'
;MDPGAAEVQQFIVNVTEDIVRRYAVDGIHMDDYFYPYSDGTDFPDASTYTAYQQSGGKLNKNDWRRSSVNTLVQTMYTRMHAIRPKVKFGISPFGIYKNGVPAGITGLSSFDSLYCDTKMWLEQGLVDYMTPQLYWQIDPPAQSYSALLNWWVQQSAKGRHVYPGNAVYRILPTGHNWPVNEIVRQINITRSMRDRLALGNVFYSVKQIMQNVKGIQAELAKLYKQKAIIPKMSWL
;
A
#
# COMPACT_ATOMS: atom_id res chain seq x y z
N MET A 1 19.34 -2.56 3.47
CA MET A 1 19.82 -1.68 2.39
C MET A 1 19.37 -0.28 2.74
N ASP A 2 20.23 0.72 2.60
CA ASP A 2 19.89 2.12 2.94
C ASP A 2 19.04 2.77 1.84
N PRO A 3 17.77 3.16 2.10
CA PRO A 3 16.92 3.79 1.09
C PRO A 3 17.45 5.16 0.60
N GLY A 4 18.30 5.82 1.37
CA GLY A 4 18.92 7.09 1.01
C GLY A 4 20.14 6.96 0.09
N ALA A 5 20.69 5.76 -0.06
CA ALA A 5 21.88 5.51 -0.86
C ALA A 5 21.53 5.37 -2.35
N ALA A 6 22.24 6.11 -3.21
CA ALA A 6 21.94 6.19 -4.64
C ALA A 6 22.12 4.82 -5.33
N GLU A 7 23.13 4.06 -4.94
CA GLU A 7 23.41 2.72 -5.43
C GLU A 7 22.31 1.72 -5.08
N VAL A 8 21.69 1.86 -3.89
CA VAL A 8 20.56 1.01 -3.47
C VAL A 8 19.32 1.36 -4.29
N GLN A 9 19.02 2.65 -4.46
CA GLN A 9 17.90 3.08 -5.30
C GLN A 9 18.07 2.59 -6.74
N GLN A 10 19.26 2.75 -7.31
CA GLN A 10 19.56 2.31 -8.67
C GLN A 10 19.44 0.79 -8.81
N PHE A 11 19.89 0.02 -7.82
CA PHE A 11 19.73 -1.43 -7.81
C PHE A 11 18.25 -1.85 -7.86
N ILE A 12 17.40 -1.28 -7.00
CA ILE A 12 15.95 -1.58 -6.96
C ILE A 12 15.27 -1.22 -8.28
N VAL A 13 15.61 -0.05 -8.84
CA VAL A 13 15.12 0.39 -10.15
C VAL A 13 15.55 -0.60 -11.24
N ASN A 14 16.82 -0.99 -11.29
CA ASN A 14 17.34 -1.92 -12.30
C ASN A 14 16.65 -3.29 -12.24
N VAL A 15 16.44 -3.83 -11.03
CA VAL A 15 15.71 -5.10 -10.85
C VAL A 15 14.28 -4.97 -11.38
N THR A 16 13.60 -3.88 -11.05
CA THR A 16 12.22 -3.64 -11.51
C THR A 16 12.15 -3.50 -13.03
N GLU A 17 13.06 -2.75 -13.63
CA GLU A 17 13.15 -2.62 -15.09
C GLU A 17 13.44 -3.96 -15.77
N ASP A 18 14.34 -4.76 -15.21
CA ASP A 18 14.68 -6.08 -15.77
C ASP A 18 13.47 -7.00 -15.80
N ILE A 19 12.69 -7.04 -14.70
CA ILE A 19 11.44 -7.81 -14.62
C ILE A 19 10.47 -7.34 -15.72
N VAL A 20 10.24 -6.03 -15.82
CA VAL A 20 9.29 -5.47 -16.80
C VAL A 20 9.77 -5.74 -18.23
N ARG A 21 11.08 -5.71 -18.52
CA ARG A 21 11.61 -6.01 -19.86
C ARG A 21 11.47 -7.48 -20.24
N ARG A 22 11.79 -8.40 -19.32
CA ARG A 22 11.92 -9.83 -19.63
C ARG A 22 10.63 -10.62 -19.51
N TYR A 23 9.72 -10.18 -18.65
CA TYR A 23 8.49 -10.92 -18.36
C TYR A 23 7.25 -10.09 -18.71
N ALA A 24 6.24 -10.74 -19.27
CA ALA A 24 4.94 -10.15 -19.59
C ALA A 24 4.06 -10.01 -18.34
N VAL A 25 4.57 -9.35 -17.31
CA VAL A 25 3.82 -9.05 -16.08
C VAL A 25 2.76 -7.97 -16.34
N ASP A 26 1.59 -8.14 -15.73
CA ASP A 26 0.51 -7.15 -15.75
C ASP A 26 0.77 -5.95 -14.84
N GLY A 27 1.66 -6.12 -13.86
CA GLY A 27 2.05 -5.06 -12.94
C GLY A 27 3.17 -5.45 -11.99
N ILE A 28 3.76 -4.44 -11.36
CA ILE A 28 4.66 -4.55 -10.22
C ILE A 28 3.90 -4.08 -8.97
N HIS A 29 4.07 -4.82 -7.89
CA HIS A 29 3.46 -4.55 -6.59
C HIS A 29 4.54 -4.46 -5.52
N MET A 30 4.52 -3.40 -4.71
CA MET A 30 5.35 -3.27 -3.52
C MET A 30 4.47 -3.28 -2.27
N ASP A 31 4.91 -3.96 -1.21
CA ASP A 31 4.19 -3.94 0.08
C ASP A 31 4.67 -2.77 0.97
N ASP A 32 4.52 -2.90 2.29
CA ASP A 32 4.65 -1.82 3.27
C ASP A 32 6.07 -1.62 3.84
N TYR A 33 7.07 -2.35 3.33
CA TYR A 33 8.45 -2.27 3.81
C TYR A 33 9.26 -1.19 3.06
N PHE A 34 9.52 -0.08 3.73
CA PHE A 34 10.34 1.03 3.22
C PHE A 34 11.57 1.24 4.12
N TYR A 35 11.53 2.20 5.04
CA TYR A 35 12.36 2.10 6.24
C TYR A 35 11.79 1.04 7.19
N PRO A 36 12.62 0.33 7.96
CA PRO A 36 12.16 -0.74 8.81
C PRO A 36 11.28 -0.20 9.94
N TYR A 37 10.32 -1.02 10.35
CA TYR A 37 9.64 -0.85 11.62
C TYR A 37 10.67 -0.76 12.74
N SER A 38 10.68 0.35 13.48
CA SER A 38 11.69 0.57 14.52
C SER A 38 11.60 -0.49 15.61
N ASP A 39 12.74 -1.06 15.96
CA ASP A 39 12.96 -1.91 17.13
C ASP A 39 13.45 -1.10 18.34
N GLY A 40 13.34 0.23 18.28
CA GLY A 40 13.91 1.18 19.25
C GLY A 40 15.28 1.71 18.86
N THR A 41 15.91 1.18 17.81
CA THR A 41 17.17 1.72 17.27
C THR A 41 16.92 2.65 16.08
N ASP A 42 17.80 3.65 15.91
CA ASP A 42 17.78 4.49 14.70
C ASP A 42 18.41 3.71 13.53
N PHE A 43 17.86 3.92 12.33
CA PHE A 43 18.40 3.29 11.14
C PHE A 43 19.82 3.82 10.83
N PRO A 44 20.80 2.95 10.50
CA PRO A 44 22.22 3.33 10.40
C PRO A 44 22.57 4.01 9.06
N ASP A 45 21.92 5.13 8.74
CA ASP A 45 22.11 5.93 7.51
C ASP A 45 22.86 7.26 7.76
N ALA A 46 23.56 7.37 8.89
CA ALA A 46 24.22 8.62 9.29
C ALA A 46 25.30 9.08 8.28
N SER A 47 26.06 8.15 7.70
CA SER A 47 27.07 8.46 6.68
C SER A 47 26.43 9.00 5.41
N THR A 48 25.37 8.35 4.92
CA THR A 48 24.62 8.74 3.73
C THR A 48 23.95 10.10 3.90
N TYR A 49 23.35 10.34 5.07
CA TYR A 49 22.77 11.65 5.38
C TYR A 49 23.83 12.75 5.47
N THR A 50 24.99 12.46 6.06
CA THR A 50 26.12 13.41 6.12
C THR A 50 26.60 13.79 4.72
N ALA A 51 26.76 12.79 3.83
CA ALA A 51 27.15 13.02 2.45
C ALA A 51 26.12 13.90 1.71
N TYR A 52 24.81 13.66 1.91
CA TYR A 52 23.74 14.50 1.37
C TYR A 52 23.82 15.96 1.86
N GLN A 53 24.12 16.18 3.15
CA GLN A 53 24.29 17.54 3.68
C GLN A 53 25.52 18.23 3.10
N GLN A 54 26.64 17.50 2.97
CA GLN A 54 27.88 18.01 2.38
C GLN A 54 27.72 18.39 0.90
N SER A 55 26.86 17.69 0.16
CA SER A 55 26.50 18.05 -1.22
C SER A 55 25.47 19.19 -1.31
N GLY A 56 25.18 19.88 -0.20
CA GLY A 56 24.30 21.05 -0.16
C GLY A 56 22.84 20.75 0.21
N GLY A 57 22.51 19.51 0.58
CA GLY A 57 21.18 19.11 1.04
C GLY A 57 20.66 19.94 2.21
N LYS A 58 19.36 20.28 2.20
CA LYS A 58 18.73 21.20 3.17
C LYS A 58 17.63 20.58 4.02
N LEU A 59 17.16 19.39 3.65
CA LEU A 59 16.13 18.67 4.40
C LEU A 59 16.70 18.18 5.73
N ASN A 60 15.90 18.24 6.80
CA ASN A 60 16.22 17.49 8.02
C ASN A 60 16.19 15.98 7.75
N LYS A 61 16.74 15.18 8.66
CA LYS A 61 16.90 13.73 8.47
C LYS A 61 15.59 13.02 8.13
N ASN A 62 14.49 13.33 8.82
CA ASN A 62 13.20 12.67 8.59
C ASN A 62 12.60 13.04 7.22
N ASP A 63 12.69 14.32 6.82
CA ASP A 63 12.23 14.76 5.51
C ASP A 63 13.13 14.23 4.39
N TRP A 64 14.43 14.11 4.62
CA TRP A 64 15.37 13.49 3.70
C TRP A 64 15.07 12.00 3.50
N ARG A 65 14.76 11.25 4.56
CA ARG A 65 14.34 9.85 4.47
C ARG A 65 13.08 9.71 3.62
N ARG A 66 12.05 10.55 3.87
CA ARG A 66 10.82 10.60 3.04
C ARG A 66 11.13 10.94 1.58
N SER A 67 11.95 11.97 1.35
CA SER A 67 12.33 12.41 0.00
C SER A 67 13.06 11.30 -0.76
N SER A 68 13.90 10.50 -0.08
CA SER A 68 14.61 9.37 -0.68
C SER A 68 13.63 8.29 -1.14
N VAL A 69 12.66 7.92 -0.30
CA VAL A 69 11.62 6.96 -0.67
C VAL A 69 10.74 7.50 -1.81
N ASN A 70 10.33 8.76 -1.75
CA ASN A 70 9.53 9.41 -2.79
C ASN A 70 10.25 9.39 -4.15
N THR A 71 11.56 9.68 -4.15
CA THR A 71 12.40 9.66 -5.35
C THR A 71 12.45 8.26 -5.97
N LEU A 72 12.61 7.22 -5.14
CA LEU A 72 12.59 5.84 -5.60
C LEU A 72 11.25 5.48 -6.24
N VAL A 73 10.13 5.74 -5.55
CA VAL A 73 8.76 5.47 -6.05
C VAL A 73 8.50 6.17 -7.38
N GLN A 74 8.82 7.46 -7.47
CA GLN A 74 8.66 8.24 -8.70
C GLN A 74 9.52 7.71 -9.84
N THR A 75 10.78 7.35 -9.56
CA THR A 75 11.71 6.82 -10.56
C THR A 75 11.22 5.48 -11.07
N MET A 76 10.79 4.58 -10.18
CA MET A 76 10.22 3.28 -10.56
C MET A 76 8.99 3.46 -11.44
N TYR A 77 8.00 4.26 -11.01
CA TYR A 77 6.79 4.54 -11.81
C TYR A 77 7.17 5.04 -13.20
N THR A 78 8.00 6.09 -13.28
CA THR A 78 8.36 6.72 -14.56
C THR A 78 9.09 5.75 -15.49
N ARG A 79 10.10 5.05 -14.97
CA ARG A 79 10.94 4.17 -15.80
C ARG A 79 10.21 2.90 -16.24
N MET A 80 9.39 2.31 -15.38
CA MET A 80 8.55 1.16 -15.74
C MET A 80 7.60 1.49 -16.90
N HIS A 81 6.91 2.63 -16.83
CA HIS A 81 5.96 3.05 -17.87
C HIS A 81 6.68 3.43 -19.17
N ALA A 82 7.90 3.96 -19.10
CA ALA A 82 8.72 4.20 -20.30
C ALA A 82 9.09 2.88 -21.02
N ILE A 83 9.22 1.76 -20.29
CA ILE A 83 9.49 0.44 -20.87
C ILE A 83 8.22 -0.21 -21.41
N ARG A 84 7.14 -0.20 -20.61
CA ARG A 84 5.86 -0.81 -20.97
C ARG A 84 4.73 0.10 -20.46
N PRO A 85 4.17 0.98 -21.31
CA PRO A 85 3.17 1.97 -20.88
C PRO A 85 1.93 1.40 -20.18
N LYS A 86 1.58 0.13 -20.47
CA LYS A 86 0.39 -0.53 -19.90
C LYS A 86 0.68 -1.37 -18.64
N VAL A 87 1.93 -1.44 -18.17
CA VAL A 87 2.25 -2.17 -16.93
C VAL A 87 1.73 -1.37 -15.74
N LYS A 88 1.05 -2.02 -14.80
CA LYS A 88 0.55 -1.34 -13.59
C LYS A 88 1.66 -1.24 -12.54
N PHE A 89 1.70 -0.16 -11.80
CA PHE A 89 2.47 -0.02 -10.57
C PHE A 89 1.53 0.25 -9.40
N GLY A 90 1.59 -0.59 -8.37
CA GLY A 90 0.81 -0.36 -7.17
C GLY A 90 1.59 -0.65 -5.91
N ILE A 91 1.14 -0.03 -4.83
CA ILE A 91 1.77 -0.11 -3.53
C ILE A 91 0.72 -0.47 -2.49
N SER A 92 1.06 -1.41 -1.60
CA SER A 92 0.29 -1.80 -0.43
C SER A 92 0.94 -1.20 0.82
N PRO A 93 0.65 0.06 1.19
CA PRO A 93 1.26 0.67 2.36
C PRO A 93 0.55 0.24 3.64
N PHE A 94 1.17 0.52 4.78
CA PHE A 94 0.52 0.47 6.08
C PHE A 94 -0.80 1.27 6.06
N GLY A 95 -1.85 0.73 6.68
CA GLY A 95 -3.20 1.27 6.52
C GLY A 95 -3.45 2.65 7.15
N ILE A 96 -2.59 3.09 8.08
CA ILE A 96 -2.65 4.41 8.72
C ILE A 96 -1.52 5.28 8.19
N TYR A 97 -1.86 6.29 7.37
CA TYR A 97 -0.89 7.26 6.86
C TYR A 97 -0.19 8.04 8.00
N LYS A 98 -0.98 8.57 8.93
CA LYS A 98 -0.48 9.34 10.07
C LYS A 98 -1.39 9.15 11.28
N ASN A 99 -0.81 9.08 12.48
CA ASN A 99 -1.57 9.02 13.72
C ASN A 99 -2.49 10.26 13.85
N GLY A 100 -3.75 10.05 14.22
CA GLY A 100 -4.77 11.11 14.25
C GLY A 100 -5.36 11.46 12.88
N VAL A 101 -4.99 10.76 11.81
CA VAL A 101 -5.48 11.02 10.44
C VAL A 101 -6.12 9.75 9.85
N PRO A 102 -7.43 9.76 9.54
CA PRO A 102 -8.42 10.81 9.86
C PRO A 102 -8.65 10.98 11.37
N ALA A 103 -9.33 12.06 11.76
CA ALA A 103 -9.62 12.35 13.17
C ALA A 103 -10.29 11.14 13.86
N GLY A 104 -9.83 10.80 15.07
CA GLY A 104 -10.29 9.63 15.82
C GLY A 104 -9.50 8.34 15.57
N ILE A 105 -8.72 8.26 14.48
CA ILE A 105 -7.83 7.12 14.22
C ILE A 105 -6.55 7.26 15.03
N THR A 106 -6.14 6.16 15.68
CA THR A 106 -4.91 6.08 16.45
C THR A 106 -4.11 4.84 16.10
N GLY A 107 -2.78 4.96 16.04
CA GLY A 107 -1.88 3.86 15.71
C GLY A 107 -0.54 4.33 15.20
N LEU A 108 0.23 3.39 14.63
CA LEU A 108 1.50 3.72 13.99
C LEU A 108 1.30 4.75 12.86
N SER A 109 2.19 5.73 12.79
CA SER A 109 2.23 6.71 11.72
C SER A 109 3.22 6.25 10.65
N SER A 110 2.75 5.77 9.49
CA SER A 110 3.67 5.35 8.41
C SER A 110 4.50 6.52 7.88
N PHE A 111 3.93 7.73 7.88
CA PHE A 111 4.62 8.95 7.48
C PHE A 111 5.81 9.29 8.38
N ASP A 112 5.67 9.07 9.69
CA ASP A 112 6.70 9.43 10.67
C ASP A 112 7.68 8.28 10.92
N SER A 113 7.19 7.04 11.00
CA SER A 113 7.98 5.88 11.42
C SER A 113 8.57 5.08 10.27
N LEU A 114 7.88 5.02 9.13
CA LEU A 114 8.33 4.28 7.93
C LEU A 114 8.79 5.22 6.82
N TYR A 115 8.68 6.53 7.05
CA TYR A 115 9.02 7.60 6.11
C TYR A 115 8.31 7.46 4.75
N CYS A 116 7.04 7.04 4.80
CA CYS A 116 6.20 6.80 3.63
C CYS A 116 5.18 7.92 3.44
N ASP A 117 5.38 8.77 2.42
CA ASP A 117 4.40 9.80 2.04
C ASP A 117 3.39 9.28 1.02
N THR A 118 2.61 8.28 1.46
CA THR A 118 1.63 7.57 0.62
C THR A 118 0.48 8.46 0.16
N LYS A 119 0.16 9.49 0.94
CA LYS A 119 -0.77 10.55 0.53
C LYS A 119 -0.23 11.26 -0.72
N MET A 120 1.02 11.73 -0.68
CA MET A 120 1.66 12.37 -1.83
C MET A 120 1.67 11.45 -3.06
N TRP A 121 2.04 10.17 -2.92
CA TRP A 121 2.09 9.24 -4.06
C TRP A 121 0.73 9.07 -4.73
N LEU A 122 -0.34 8.97 -3.92
CA LEU A 122 -1.69 8.82 -4.42
C LEU A 122 -2.23 10.11 -5.05
N GLU A 123 -2.05 11.26 -4.40
CA GLU A 123 -2.49 12.56 -4.91
C GLU A 123 -1.76 12.97 -6.20
N GLN A 124 -0.47 12.65 -6.30
CA GLN A 124 0.33 12.94 -7.49
C GLN A 124 0.20 11.87 -8.57
N GLY A 125 -0.48 10.76 -8.28
CA GLY A 125 -0.65 9.65 -9.23
C GLY A 125 0.67 9.00 -9.61
N LEU A 126 1.56 8.81 -8.64
CA LEU A 126 2.82 8.04 -8.75
C LEU A 126 2.61 6.54 -8.55
N VAL A 127 1.35 6.12 -8.50
CA VAL A 127 0.87 4.74 -8.53
C VAL A 127 -0.37 4.68 -9.40
N ASP A 128 -0.64 3.52 -9.99
CA ASP A 128 -1.89 3.22 -10.70
C ASP A 128 -2.98 2.75 -9.73
N TYR A 129 -2.57 2.11 -8.64
CA TYR A 129 -3.48 1.76 -7.56
C TYR A 129 -2.77 1.76 -6.21
N MET A 130 -3.56 1.97 -5.16
CA MET A 130 -3.13 1.88 -3.77
C MET A 130 -3.89 0.77 -3.05
N THR A 131 -3.17 -0.03 -2.25
CA THR A 131 -3.71 -1.14 -1.48
C THR A 131 -3.46 -0.93 0.02
N PRO A 132 -4.09 0.08 0.65
CA PRO A 132 -3.83 0.33 2.07
C PRO A 132 -4.20 -0.91 2.90
N GLN A 133 -3.28 -1.36 3.75
CA GLN A 133 -3.46 -2.54 4.60
C GLN A 133 -4.47 -2.26 5.73
N LEU A 134 -5.76 -2.34 5.42
CA LEU A 134 -6.86 -2.08 6.37
C LEU A 134 -7.15 -3.32 7.21
N TYR A 135 -6.18 -3.69 8.04
CA TYR A 135 -6.16 -4.94 8.78
C TYR A 135 -6.86 -4.84 10.13
N TRP A 136 -7.89 -4.01 10.26
CA TRP A 136 -8.67 -3.83 11.50
C TRP A 136 -10.15 -4.05 11.24
N GLN A 137 -10.91 -4.25 12.33
CA GLN A 137 -12.35 -4.45 12.25
C GLN A 137 -13.07 -3.14 11.92
N ILE A 138 -14.32 -3.26 11.49
CA ILE A 138 -15.19 -2.13 11.14
C ILE A 138 -15.58 -1.33 12.40
N ASP A 139 -15.99 -2.03 13.46
CA ASP A 139 -16.71 -1.42 14.59
C ASP A 139 -15.80 -0.70 15.61
N PRO A 140 -14.60 -1.23 15.98
CA PRO A 140 -13.69 -0.51 16.86
C PRO A 140 -13.22 0.81 16.24
N PRO A 141 -13.36 1.95 16.95
CA PRO A 141 -13.17 3.27 16.34
C PRO A 141 -11.70 3.59 16.05
N ALA A 142 -10.77 3.13 16.90
CA ALA A 142 -9.36 3.53 16.87
C ALA A 142 -8.67 3.20 15.54
N GLN A 143 -9.08 2.15 14.83
CA GLN A 143 -8.59 1.78 13.51
C GLN A 143 -9.74 1.34 12.58
N SER A 144 -10.89 2.01 12.66
CA SER A 144 -12.08 1.56 11.93
C SER A 144 -11.83 1.41 10.42
N TYR A 145 -12.12 0.22 9.90
CA TYR A 145 -11.98 -0.09 8.46
C TYR A 145 -12.72 0.92 7.57
N SER A 146 -13.96 1.28 7.94
CA SER A 146 -14.80 2.18 7.14
C SER A 146 -14.27 3.61 7.15
N ALA A 147 -13.81 4.10 8.31
CA ALA A 147 -13.21 5.43 8.44
C ALA A 147 -11.90 5.54 7.64
N LEU A 148 -11.03 4.52 7.74
CA LEU A 148 -9.79 4.47 6.99
C LEU A 148 -10.03 4.38 5.48
N LEU A 149 -10.91 3.48 5.02
CA LEU A 149 -11.22 3.37 3.59
C LEU A 149 -11.78 4.68 3.05
N ASN A 150 -12.72 5.31 3.78
CA ASN A 150 -13.28 6.60 3.41
C ASN A 150 -12.20 7.67 3.25
N TRP A 151 -11.20 7.69 4.13
CA TRP A 151 -10.09 8.63 4.03
C TRP A 151 -9.20 8.35 2.82
N TRP A 152 -8.83 7.09 2.57
CA TRP A 152 -7.96 6.72 1.44
C TRP A 152 -8.55 7.10 0.09
N VAL A 153 -9.85 6.86 -0.13
CA VAL A 153 -10.49 7.23 -1.40
C VAL A 153 -10.60 8.75 -1.59
N GLN A 154 -10.54 9.56 -0.51
CA GLN A 154 -10.50 11.03 -0.63
C GLN A 154 -9.14 11.54 -1.12
N GLN A 155 -8.06 10.79 -0.92
CA GLN A 155 -6.72 11.22 -1.33
C GLN A 155 -6.43 10.95 -2.82
N SER A 156 -7.34 10.23 -3.52
CA SER A 156 -7.16 9.87 -4.91
C SER A 156 -7.54 11.01 -5.88
N ALA A 157 -6.86 12.16 -5.75
CA ALA A 157 -7.16 13.38 -6.51
C ALA A 157 -7.03 13.19 -8.04
N LYS A 158 -6.16 12.28 -8.49
CA LYS A 158 -5.97 11.92 -9.91
C LYS A 158 -6.75 10.69 -10.36
N GLY A 159 -7.73 10.23 -9.57
CA GLY A 159 -8.59 9.12 -9.94
C GLY A 159 -7.90 7.75 -9.97
N ARG A 160 -6.84 7.55 -9.19
CA ARG A 160 -6.19 6.24 -9.02
C ARG A 160 -7.07 5.30 -8.23
N HIS A 161 -6.99 4.01 -8.51
CA HIS A 161 -7.87 3.04 -7.85
C HIS A 161 -7.39 2.76 -6.42
N VAL A 162 -8.33 2.51 -5.52
CA VAL A 162 -8.04 2.01 -4.17
C VAL A 162 -8.58 0.59 -4.05
N TYR A 163 -7.71 -0.33 -3.63
CA TYR A 163 -8.06 -1.73 -3.40
C TYR A 163 -7.66 -2.09 -1.97
N PRO A 164 -8.49 -1.85 -0.94
CA PRO A 164 -8.10 -2.10 0.45
C PRO A 164 -7.61 -3.53 0.67
N GLY A 165 -6.52 -3.64 1.42
CA GLY A 165 -6.02 -4.90 1.94
C GLY A 165 -6.92 -5.42 3.06
N ASN A 166 -7.35 -6.68 2.98
CA ASN A 166 -8.17 -7.34 3.98
C ASN A 166 -7.36 -8.47 4.66
N ALA A 167 -7.30 -8.44 5.99
CA ALA A 167 -6.55 -9.40 6.80
C ALA A 167 -7.31 -10.72 7.02
N VAL A 168 -7.44 -11.53 5.97
CA VAL A 168 -8.09 -12.85 6.05
C VAL A 168 -7.43 -13.74 7.11
N TYR A 169 -6.11 -13.62 7.32
CA TYR A 169 -5.41 -14.37 8.37
C TYR A 169 -5.98 -14.14 9.79
N ARG A 170 -6.65 -13.00 10.05
CA ARG A 170 -7.24 -12.69 11.36
C ARG A 170 -8.51 -13.47 11.70
N ILE A 171 -9.07 -14.24 10.75
CA ILE A 171 -10.19 -15.15 11.04
C ILE A 171 -9.74 -16.44 11.75
N LEU A 172 -8.43 -16.72 11.78
CA LEU A 172 -7.88 -17.93 12.41
C LEU A 172 -8.31 -18.04 13.88
N PRO A 173 -8.77 -19.22 14.34
CA PRO A 173 -9.12 -19.43 15.74
C PRO A 173 -7.96 -19.21 16.71
N THR A 174 -6.73 -19.51 16.28
CA THR A 174 -5.50 -19.39 17.08
C THR A 174 -4.93 -17.96 17.12
N GLY A 175 -5.78 -16.94 16.94
CA GLY A 175 -5.37 -15.55 16.84
C GLY A 175 -6.51 -14.61 17.19
N HIS A 176 -6.71 -13.59 16.34
CA HIS A 176 -7.77 -12.60 16.54
C HIS A 176 -9.18 -13.20 16.43
N ASN A 177 -9.31 -14.39 15.85
CA ASN A 177 -10.54 -15.18 15.78
C ASN A 177 -11.75 -14.40 15.21
N TRP A 178 -11.52 -13.49 14.28
CA TRP A 178 -12.59 -12.70 13.68
C TRP A 178 -13.69 -13.59 13.09
N PRO A 179 -14.97 -13.21 13.18
CA PRO A 179 -16.02 -13.89 12.45
C PRO A 179 -15.78 -13.72 10.94
N VAL A 180 -16.04 -14.76 10.13
CA VAL A 180 -15.90 -14.65 8.66
C VAL A 180 -16.78 -13.53 8.10
N ASN A 181 -17.93 -13.29 8.75
CA ASN A 181 -18.82 -12.19 8.41
C ASN A 181 -18.13 -10.80 8.49
N GLU A 182 -17.04 -10.64 9.24
CA GLU A 182 -16.27 -9.39 9.24
C GLU A 182 -15.69 -9.11 7.85
N ILE A 183 -15.08 -10.11 7.21
CA ILE A 183 -14.54 -10.00 5.85
C ILE A 183 -15.66 -9.71 4.84
N VAL A 184 -16.82 -10.36 4.99
CA VAL A 184 -18.00 -10.12 4.15
C VAL A 184 -18.49 -8.68 4.26
N ARG A 185 -18.61 -8.15 5.50
CA ARG A 185 -19.01 -6.76 5.75
C ARG A 185 -17.99 -5.78 5.15
N GLN A 186 -16.69 -6.04 5.29
CA GLN A 186 -15.64 -5.19 4.72
C GLN A 186 -15.73 -5.11 3.19
N ILE A 187 -15.93 -6.25 2.51
CA ILE A 187 -16.13 -6.29 1.05
C ILE A 187 -17.37 -5.48 0.65
N ASN A 188 -18.47 -5.59 1.39
CA ASN A 188 -19.69 -4.81 1.11
C ASN A 188 -19.48 -3.30 1.30
N ILE A 189 -18.69 -2.89 2.29
CA ILE A 189 -18.29 -1.48 2.47
C ILE A 189 -17.40 -1.02 1.32
N THR A 190 -16.46 -1.83 0.84
CA THR A 190 -15.68 -1.48 -0.35
C THR A 190 -16.58 -1.28 -1.57
N ARG A 191 -17.53 -2.19 -1.79
CA ARG A 191 -18.48 -2.11 -2.90
C ARG A 191 -19.37 -0.87 -2.85
N SER A 192 -19.76 -0.39 -1.67
CA SER A 192 -20.55 0.83 -1.55
C SER A 192 -19.75 2.10 -1.88
N MET A 193 -18.42 2.02 -1.96
CA MET A 193 -17.54 3.11 -2.35
C MET A 193 -17.04 3.02 -3.80
N ARG A 194 -17.66 2.19 -4.64
CA ARG A 194 -17.29 2.00 -6.06
C ARG A 194 -17.23 3.31 -6.86
N ASP A 195 -18.15 4.24 -6.61
CA ASP A 195 -18.23 5.52 -7.33
C ASP A 195 -17.11 6.49 -6.93
N ARG A 196 -16.34 6.12 -5.91
CA ARG A 196 -15.14 6.80 -5.41
C ARG A 196 -13.88 5.97 -5.68
N LEU A 197 -13.95 5.06 -6.65
CA LEU A 197 -12.84 4.26 -7.17
C LEU A 197 -12.24 3.26 -6.17
N ALA A 198 -13.02 2.85 -5.15
CA ALA A 198 -12.76 1.61 -4.40
C ALA A 198 -13.29 0.42 -5.21
N LEU A 199 -12.46 -0.14 -6.09
CA LEU A 199 -12.92 -1.05 -7.17
C LEU A 199 -12.60 -2.54 -6.93
N GLY A 200 -12.23 -2.92 -5.71
CA GLY A 200 -11.87 -4.31 -5.39
C GLY A 200 -11.16 -4.44 -4.04
N ASN A 201 -10.71 -5.65 -3.72
CA ASN A 201 -10.09 -5.98 -2.44
C ASN A 201 -8.85 -6.85 -2.68
N VAL A 202 -7.82 -6.72 -1.83
CA VAL A 202 -6.64 -7.61 -1.83
C VAL A 202 -6.63 -8.40 -0.53
N PHE A 203 -6.60 -9.72 -0.60
CA PHE A 203 -6.68 -10.57 0.60
C PHE A 203 -5.31 -11.02 1.08
N TYR A 204 -4.94 -10.65 2.31
CA TYR A 204 -3.75 -11.17 2.98
C TYR A 204 -4.14 -12.30 3.97
N SER A 205 -3.81 -13.56 3.70
CA SER A 205 -3.27 -14.08 2.45
C SER A 205 -4.12 -15.21 1.89
N VAL A 206 -3.75 -15.66 0.69
CA VAL A 206 -4.42 -16.77 -0.02
C VAL A 206 -4.47 -18.05 0.82
N LYS A 207 -3.53 -18.24 1.77
CA LYS A 207 -3.44 -19.45 2.60
C LYS A 207 -4.74 -19.76 3.34
N GLN A 208 -5.31 -18.79 4.05
CA GLN A 208 -6.54 -19.00 4.82
C GLN A 208 -7.77 -19.22 3.93
N ILE A 209 -7.76 -18.64 2.71
CA ILE A 209 -8.79 -18.91 1.71
C ILE A 209 -8.67 -20.35 1.22
N MET A 210 -7.48 -20.82 0.86
CA MET A 210 -7.24 -22.17 0.36
C MET A 210 -7.53 -23.25 1.42
N GLN A 211 -7.21 -22.96 2.68
CA GLN A 211 -7.52 -23.83 3.82
C GLN A 211 -9.01 -23.78 4.21
N ASN A 212 -9.82 -22.98 3.52
CA ASN A 212 -11.24 -22.77 3.79
C ASN A 212 -11.53 -22.49 5.27
N VAL A 213 -10.69 -21.67 5.91
CA VAL A 213 -10.80 -21.39 7.35
C VAL A 213 -12.17 -20.79 7.63
N LYS A 214 -12.90 -21.42 8.57
CA LYS A 214 -14.27 -21.06 8.96
C LYS A 214 -15.26 -21.00 7.77
N GLY A 215 -15.03 -21.73 6.68
CA GLY A 215 -15.94 -21.77 5.54
C GLY A 215 -15.88 -20.54 4.61
N ILE A 216 -14.80 -19.75 4.66
CA ILE A 216 -14.68 -18.50 3.90
C ILE A 216 -14.91 -18.67 2.38
N GLN A 217 -14.58 -19.82 1.78
CA GLN A 217 -14.79 -20.04 0.35
C GLN A 217 -16.27 -19.94 -0.04
N ALA A 218 -17.17 -20.48 0.79
CA ALA A 218 -18.60 -20.42 0.54
C ALA A 218 -19.12 -18.97 0.58
N GLU A 219 -18.61 -18.15 1.51
CA GLU A 219 -18.97 -16.73 1.59
C GLU A 219 -18.42 -15.92 0.41
N LEU A 220 -17.17 -16.16 0.02
CA LEU A 220 -16.57 -15.50 -1.15
C LEU A 220 -17.29 -15.91 -2.44
N ALA A 221 -17.72 -17.17 -2.59
CA ALA A 221 -18.48 -17.63 -3.74
C ALA A 221 -19.85 -16.94 -3.87
N LYS A 222 -20.51 -16.62 -2.74
CA LYS A 222 -21.75 -15.81 -2.75
C LYS A 222 -21.49 -14.38 -3.23
N LEU A 223 -20.34 -13.82 -2.89
CA LEU A 223 -19.96 -12.45 -3.23
C LEU A 223 -19.43 -12.32 -4.67
N TYR A 224 -18.61 -13.26 -5.14
CA TYR A 224 -17.89 -13.21 -6.43
C TYR A 224 -18.41 -14.28 -7.41
N LYS A 225 -19.71 -14.20 -7.74
CA LYS A 225 -20.40 -15.20 -8.58
C LYS A 225 -19.95 -15.24 -10.04
N GLN A 226 -19.35 -14.16 -10.52
CA GLN A 226 -19.02 -13.96 -11.93
C GLN A 226 -17.60 -13.44 -12.07
N LYS A 227 -16.95 -13.77 -13.18
CA LYS A 227 -15.68 -13.14 -13.55
C LYS A 227 -15.91 -11.65 -13.75
N ALA A 228 -15.05 -10.82 -13.16
CA ALA A 228 -15.07 -9.38 -13.35
C ALA A 228 -14.14 -8.99 -14.52
N ILE A 229 -14.53 -7.95 -15.26
CA ILE A 229 -13.61 -7.26 -16.17
C ILE A 229 -12.59 -6.45 -15.36
N ILE A 230 -11.39 -6.27 -15.89
CA ILE A 230 -10.39 -5.41 -15.26
C ILE A 230 -10.89 -3.95 -15.34
N PRO A 231 -11.00 -3.23 -14.22
CA PRO A 231 -11.41 -1.83 -14.24
C PRO A 231 -10.48 -0.99 -15.11
N LYS A 232 -11.05 -0.15 -15.98
CA LYS A 232 -10.28 0.72 -16.88
C LYS A 232 -9.46 1.72 -16.07
N MET A 233 -8.16 1.78 -16.35
CA MET A 233 -7.23 2.80 -15.85
C MET A 233 -6.94 3.76 -17.01
N SER A 234 -7.66 4.89 -17.09
CA SER A 234 -7.65 5.76 -18.29
C SER A 234 -6.33 6.52 -18.54
N TRP A 235 -5.39 6.44 -17.60
CA TRP A 235 -4.08 7.08 -17.66
C TRP A 235 -2.97 6.13 -18.17
N LEU A 236 -3.28 4.85 -18.40
CA LEU A 236 -2.40 3.83 -18.97
C LEU A 236 -2.66 3.60 -20.47
#